data_AF-A0AA92TUV1-F1
#
_entry.id   AF-A0AA92TUV1-F1
#
_cell.length_a   1.000
_cell.length_b   1.000
_cell.length_c   1.000
_cell.angle_alpha   90.00
_cell.angle_beta   90.00
_cell.angle_gamma   90.00
#
_symmetry.space_group_name_H-M   'P 1'
#
loop_
_entity.id
_entity.type
_entity.pdbx_description
1 polymer ?
#
loop_
_entity_poly.entity_id
_entity_poly.type
_entity_poly.pdbx_seq_one_letter_code
_entity_poly.pdbx_strand_id
1 'polypeptide(L)'
;MKRLYALILLLFSLILPFDGEDGSFLRAQGNDPVLAGMIFQYTDKAKKELKQQEQMMQLVSTGHIWIKEEVEGTTNLQKEFNNYLDRFNSIISYAAQIYGFYHEIDRLVAQLGTYSHQLSHQTTNALAVALSSNRNKLYRELVMSSVEIVNDVRQVCLSNNKMTEKQRLEIVFGIRPKLKQMNQKLKRLIRAVKYTRLSDVWAEIDYGARSEVDKPTIVQRCKERWRRNARP
;
A
#
# COMPACT_ATOMS: atom_id res chain seq x y z
N MET A 1 -40.91 79.90 -18.79
CA MET A 1 -40.97 78.52 -18.25
C MET A 1 -39.77 78.11 -17.37
N LYS A 2 -38.51 78.50 -17.66
CA LYS A 2 -37.35 78.11 -16.79
C LYS A 2 -37.20 78.91 -15.49
N ARG A 3 -37.61 80.19 -15.45
CA ARG A 3 -37.54 81.03 -14.24
C ARG A 3 -38.61 80.73 -13.19
N LEU A 4 -39.74 80.14 -13.61
CA LEU A 4 -40.82 79.73 -12.71
C LEU A 4 -40.47 78.43 -11.97
N TYR A 5 -39.79 77.49 -12.65
CA TYR A 5 -39.26 76.28 -12.03
C TYR A 5 -38.16 76.55 -10.99
N ALA A 6 -37.31 77.55 -11.23
CA ALA A 6 -36.27 77.93 -10.28
C ALA A 6 -36.85 78.52 -8.97
N LEU A 7 -37.96 79.27 -9.06
CA LEU A 7 -38.68 79.80 -7.89
C LEU A 7 -39.44 78.71 -7.13
N ILE A 8 -40.01 77.73 -7.84
CA ILE A 8 -40.68 76.58 -7.22
C ILE A 8 -39.65 75.67 -6.52
N LEU A 9 -38.45 75.48 -7.10
CA LEU A 9 -37.36 74.74 -6.46
C LEU A 9 -36.80 75.46 -5.22
N LEU A 10 -36.70 76.79 -5.25
CA LEU A 10 -36.27 77.58 -4.08
C LEU A 10 -37.32 77.59 -2.95
N LEU A 11 -38.61 77.58 -3.28
CA LEU A 11 -39.68 77.45 -2.29
C LEU A 11 -39.77 76.03 -1.70
N PHE A 12 -39.46 75.00 -2.49
CA PHE A 12 -39.43 73.61 -1.99
C PHE A 12 -38.24 73.34 -1.05
N SER A 13 -37.11 74.06 -1.20
CA SER A 13 -35.98 73.96 -0.26
C SER A 13 -36.23 74.64 1.10
N LEU A 14 -37.30 75.42 1.25
CA LEU A 14 -37.61 76.15 2.48
C LEU A 14 -38.70 75.49 3.35
N ILE A 15 -39.37 74.43 2.85
CA ILE A 15 -40.54 73.80 3.51
C ILE A 15 -40.30 72.33 3.88
N LEU A 16 -39.22 71.68 3.41
CA LEU A 16 -38.82 70.38 3.92
C LEU A 16 -37.75 70.57 5.00
N PRO A 17 -37.99 70.13 6.26
CA PRO A 17 -36.89 70.01 7.20
C PRO A 17 -35.92 69.02 6.58
N PHE A 18 -34.67 69.45 6.47
CA PHE A 18 -33.55 68.63 6.08
C PHE A 18 -33.38 67.56 7.18
N ASP A 19 -34.08 66.43 7.05
CA ASP A 19 -33.76 65.19 7.76
C ASP A 19 -32.46 64.66 7.15
N GLY A 20 -31.37 65.37 7.47
CA GLY A 20 -30.04 64.77 7.47
C GLY A 20 -30.03 63.71 8.57
N GLU A 21 -29.43 62.57 8.25
CA GLU A 21 -29.06 61.51 9.20
C GLU A 21 -27.99 62.00 10.21
N ASP A 22 -28.26 63.09 10.92
CA ASP A 22 -27.55 63.60 12.09
C ASP A 22 -28.55 64.04 13.18
N GLY A 23 -29.79 63.52 13.11
CA GLY A 23 -30.92 63.81 13.99
C GLY A 23 -30.76 63.44 15.48
N SER A 24 -29.59 62.96 15.90
CA SER A 24 -29.27 62.70 17.31
C SER A 24 -28.31 63.72 17.94
N PHE A 25 -27.71 64.65 17.18
CA PHE A 25 -26.73 65.59 17.74
C PHE A 25 -27.36 66.88 18.29
N LEU A 26 -28.48 67.34 17.71
CA LEU A 26 -29.13 68.59 18.08
C LEU A 26 -30.02 68.51 19.33
N ARG A 27 -30.29 67.32 19.88
CA ARG A 27 -31.08 67.17 21.12
C ARG A 27 -30.25 66.99 22.39
N ALA A 28 -28.92 66.90 22.29
CA ALA A 28 -28.04 66.75 23.46
C ALA A 28 -27.19 68.00 23.79
N GLN A 29 -27.18 69.04 22.94
CA GLN A 29 -26.40 70.27 23.13
C GLN A 29 -27.21 71.44 23.73
N GLY A 30 -28.18 71.15 24.59
CA GLY A 30 -28.79 72.17 25.45
C GLY A 30 -27.97 72.35 26.73
N ASN A 31 -27.29 73.49 26.86
CA ASN A 31 -26.91 74.17 28.11
C ASN A 31 -25.46 74.13 28.69
N ASP A 32 -24.42 73.60 28.04
CA ASP A 32 -23.01 73.87 28.46
C ASP A 32 -22.00 73.77 27.29
N PRO A 33 -21.34 74.87 26.88
CA PRO A 33 -20.36 74.88 25.79
C PRO A 33 -19.11 74.03 26.07
N VAL A 34 -18.75 73.81 27.34
CA VAL A 34 -17.59 72.98 27.71
C VAL A 34 -17.90 71.49 27.50
N LEU A 35 -19.11 71.07 27.87
CA LEU A 35 -19.56 69.68 27.69
C LEU A 35 -19.71 69.32 26.20
N ALA A 36 -20.25 70.23 25.38
CA ALA A 36 -20.34 70.07 23.93
C ALA A 36 -18.95 69.94 23.27
N GLY A 37 -17.99 70.77 23.70
CA GLY A 37 -16.59 70.68 23.24
C GLY A 37 -15.93 69.36 23.65
N MET A 38 -16.18 68.87 24.87
CA MET A 38 -15.71 67.56 25.33
C MET A 38 -16.34 66.43 24.51
N ILE A 39 -17.65 66.43 24.28
CA ILE A 39 -18.34 65.40 23.47
C ILE A 39 -17.77 65.37 22.04
N PHE A 40 -17.49 66.53 21.45
CA PHE A 40 -16.85 66.61 20.13
C PHE A 40 -15.44 66.01 20.16
N GLN A 41 -14.62 66.34 21.16
CA GLN A 41 -13.28 65.75 21.31
C GLN A 41 -13.32 64.24 21.57
N TYR A 42 -14.26 63.75 22.37
CA TYR A 42 -14.44 62.32 22.63
C TYR A 42 -14.96 61.56 21.41
N THR A 43 -15.88 62.15 20.64
CA THR A 43 -16.35 61.54 19.37
C THR A 43 -15.23 61.50 18.33
N ASP A 44 -14.42 62.55 18.23
CA ASP A 44 -13.28 62.58 17.30
C ASP A 44 -12.17 61.59 17.71
N LYS A 45 -11.94 61.42 19.02
CA LYS A 45 -11.04 60.39 19.57
C LYS A 45 -11.56 58.98 19.32
N ALA A 46 -12.84 58.71 19.58
CA ALA A 46 -13.48 57.42 19.32
C ALA A 46 -13.44 57.08 17.82
N LYS A 47 -13.62 58.07 16.94
CA LYS A 47 -13.52 57.89 15.48
C LYS A 47 -12.09 57.54 15.03
N LYS A 48 -11.07 58.12 15.66
CA LYS A 48 -9.66 57.78 15.41
C LYS A 48 -9.31 56.38 15.90
N GLU A 49 -9.77 56.00 17.09
CA GLU A 49 -9.58 54.65 17.65
C GLU A 49 -10.30 53.58 16.81
N LEU A 50 -11.55 53.83 16.37
CA LEU A 50 -12.26 52.94 15.45
C LEU A 50 -11.51 52.75 14.14
N LYS A 51 -10.99 53.83 13.54
CA LYS A 51 -10.22 53.73 12.29
C LYS A 51 -8.92 52.94 12.46
N GLN A 52 -8.25 53.08 13.61
CA GLN A 52 -7.08 52.27 13.95
C GLN A 52 -7.44 50.80 14.16
N GLN A 53 -8.57 50.53 14.81
CA GLN A 53 -9.10 49.17 14.99
C GLN A 53 -9.47 48.52 13.65
N GLU A 54 -10.04 49.28 12.72
CA GLU A 54 -10.39 48.83 11.37
C GLU A 54 -9.14 48.46 10.56
N GLN A 55 -8.10 49.30 10.60
CA GLN A 55 -6.80 49.02 9.97
C GLN A 55 -6.13 47.78 10.57
N MET A 56 -6.19 47.62 11.89
CA MET A 56 -5.67 46.45 12.57
C MET A 56 -6.45 45.17 12.20
N MET A 57 -7.77 45.27 12.10
CA MET A 57 -8.62 44.15 11.68
C MET A 57 -8.32 43.73 10.24
N GLN A 58 -8.07 44.69 9.34
CA GLN A 58 -7.60 44.41 7.97
C GLN A 58 -6.21 43.76 7.93
N LEU A 59 -5.29 44.19 8.79
CA LEU A 59 -3.96 43.57 8.88
C LEU A 59 -4.03 42.14 9.43
N VAL A 60 -4.88 41.90 10.43
CA VAL A 60 -5.09 40.57 10.99
C VAL A 60 -5.76 39.65 9.96
N SER A 61 -6.77 40.13 9.20
CA SER A 61 -7.43 39.32 8.18
C SER A 61 -6.50 38.98 7.02
N THR A 62 -5.65 39.91 6.58
CA THR A 62 -4.61 39.65 5.56
C THR A 62 -3.53 38.69 6.06
N GLY A 63 -3.11 38.80 7.32
CA GLY A 63 -2.21 37.85 7.95
C GLY A 63 -2.77 36.42 8.01
N HIS A 64 -4.06 36.25 8.30
CA HIS A 64 -4.70 34.93 8.28
C HIS A 64 -4.80 34.33 6.87
N ILE A 65 -5.07 35.16 5.85
CA ILE A 65 -5.06 34.72 4.45
C ILE A 65 -3.66 34.26 4.06
N TRP A 66 -2.63 35.02 4.42
CA TRP A 66 -1.23 34.68 4.13
C TRP A 66 -0.76 33.41 4.84
N ILE A 67 -1.07 33.27 6.14
CA ILE A 67 -0.77 32.04 6.90
C ILE A 67 -1.50 30.85 6.28
N LYS A 68 -2.75 31.03 5.83
CA LYS A 68 -3.50 29.97 5.17
C LYS A 68 -2.83 29.56 3.84
N GLU A 69 -2.41 30.51 3.02
CA GLU A 69 -1.70 30.24 1.77
C GLU A 69 -0.36 29.53 2.01
N GLU A 70 0.41 29.96 3.02
CA GLU A 70 1.68 29.33 3.39
C GLU A 70 1.46 27.91 3.94
N VAL A 71 0.43 27.70 4.76
CA VAL A 71 0.04 26.36 5.26
C VAL A 71 -0.44 25.48 4.11
N GLU A 72 -1.20 26.00 3.15
CA GLU A 72 -1.63 25.24 1.96
C GLU A 72 -0.43 24.87 1.08
N GLY A 73 0.50 25.79 0.84
CA GLY A 73 1.73 25.56 0.09
C GLY A 73 2.63 24.50 0.76
N THR A 74 2.86 24.63 2.06
CA THR A 74 3.65 23.65 2.84
C THR A 74 2.97 22.28 2.89
N THR A 75 1.64 22.23 3.03
CA THR A 75 0.87 20.98 2.97
C THR A 75 0.96 20.31 1.61
N ASN A 76 0.92 21.08 0.51
CA ASN A 76 1.04 20.53 -0.83
C ASN A 76 2.43 19.96 -1.09
N LEU A 77 3.50 20.65 -0.67
CA LEU A 77 4.87 20.14 -0.73
C LEU A 77 5.05 18.85 0.08
N GLN A 78 4.45 18.76 1.27
CA GLN A 78 4.46 17.53 2.07
C GLN A 78 3.78 16.36 1.34
N LYS A 79 2.67 16.60 0.64
CA LYS A 79 2.00 15.58 -0.18
C LYS A 79 2.87 15.11 -1.34
N GLU A 80 3.50 16.02 -2.07
CA GLU A 80 4.40 15.67 -3.18
C GLU A 80 5.61 14.87 -2.69
N PHE A 81 6.19 15.28 -1.56
CA PHE A 81 7.31 14.57 -0.96
C PHE A 81 6.93 13.15 -0.51
N ASN A 82 5.77 12.98 0.14
CA ASN A 82 5.27 11.66 0.51
C ASN A 82 5.02 10.78 -0.72
N ASN A 83 4.40 11.32 -1.77
CA ASN A 83 4.20 10.59 -3.02
C ASN A 83 5.53 10.17 -3.67
N TYR A 84 6.57 11.01 -3.59
CA TYR A 84 7.92 10.67 -4.04
C TYR A 84 8.51 9.52 -3.23
N LEU A 85 8.44 9.58 -1.90
CA LEU A 85 8.95 8.52 -1.02
C LEU A 85 8.23 7.18 -1.25
N ASP A 86 6.91 7.20 -1.45
CA ASP A 86 6.13 5.99 -1.75
C ASP A 86 6.55 5.35 -3.09
N ARG A 87 6.79 6.18 -4.11
CA ARG A 87 7.33 5.72 -5.40
C ARG A 87 8.73 5.14 -5.26
N PHE A 88 9.61 5.79 -4.48
CA PHE A 88 10.96 5.31 -4.23
C PHE A 88 10.98 3.97 -3.49
N ASN A 89 10.15 3.83 -2.45
CA ASN A 89 9.99 2.56 -1.72
C ASN A 89 9.47 1.44 -2.63
N SER A 90 8.58 1.77 -3.57
CA SER A 90 8.09 0.83 -4.59
C SER A 90 9.23 0.34 -5.49
N ILE A 91 10.10 1.24 -5.96
CA ILE A 91 11.27 0.89 -6.80
C ILE A 91 12.24 -0.03 -6.06
N ILE A 92 12.57 0.28 -4.80
CA ILE A 92 13.43 -0.58 -3.97
C ILE A 92 12.80 -1.96 -3.80
N SER A 93 11.49 -2.00 -3.54
CA SER A 93 10.75 -3.26 -3.38
C SER A 93 10.80 -4.11 -4.67
N TYR A 94 10.68 -3.49 -5.85
CA TYR A 94 10.87 -4.17 -7.13
C TYR A 94 12.29 -4.73 -7.28
N ALA A 95 13.32 -3.94 -6.97
CA ALA A 95 14.71 -4.39 -7.06
C ALA A 95 14.99 -5.57 -6.12
N ALA A 96 14.52 -5.48 -4.87
CA ALA A 96 14.63 -6.56 -3.90
C ALA A 96 13.90 -7.83 -4.35
N GLN A 97 12.74 -7.67 -4.99
CA GLN A 97 11.95 -8.79 -5.49
C GLN A 97 12.62 -9.46 -6.70
N ILE A 98 13.17 -8.69 -7.65
CA ILE A 98 13.95 -9.21 -8.80
C ILE A 98 15.15 -10.01 -8.30
N TYR A 99 15.91 -9.46 -7.34
CA TYR A 99 17.03 -10.18 -6.74
C TYR A 99 16.58 -11.46 -6.02
N GLY A 100 15.47 -11.37 -5.28
CA GLY A 100 14.86 -12.51 -4.60
C GLY A 100 14.44 -13.63 -5.57
N PHE A 101 13.93 -13.29 -6.74
CA PHE A 101 13.62 -14.25 -7.79
C PHE A 101 14.87 -14.88 -8.38
N TYR A 102 15.86 -14.06 -8.72
CA TYR A 102 17.11 -14.53 -9.31
C TYR A 102 17.76 -15.60 -8.42
N HIS A 103 17.88 -15.33 -7.12
CA HIS A 103 18.44 -16.28 -6.17
C HIS A 103 17.63 -17.58 -6.03
N GLU A 104 16.29 -17.51 -6.01
CA GLU A 104 15.47 -18.73 -5.90
C GLU A 104 15.49 -19.57 -7.19
N ILE A 105 15.54 -18.92 -8.36
CA ILE A 105 15.63 -19.60 -9.66
C ILE A 105 17.00 -20.25 -9.83
N ASP A 106 18.09 -19.53 -9.56
CA ASP A 106 19.46 -20.07 -9.62
C ASP A 106 19.60 -21.33 -8.76
N ARG A 107 19.09 -21.26 -7.53
CA ARG A 107 19.08 -22.40 -6.59
C ARG A 107 18.26 -23.59 -7.12
N LEU A 108 17.20 -23.32 -7.88
CA LEU A 108 16.36 -24.35 -8.48
C LEU A 108 17.04 -25.03 -9.65
N VAL A 109 17.68 -24.26 -10.52
CA VAL A 109 18.48 -24.76 -11.64
C VAL A 109 19.62 -25.63 -11.12
N ALA A 110 20.35 -25.19 -10.09
CA ALA A 110 21.41 -25.98 -9.48
C ALA A 110 20.92 -27.33 -8.91
N GLN A 111 19.73 -27.34 -8.28
CA GLN A 111 19.11 -28.57 -7.80
C GLN A 111 18.66 -29.48 -8.94
N LEU A 112 18.10 -28.93 -10.01
CA LEU A 112 17.74 -29.70 -11.20
C LEU A 112 18.97 -30.34 -11.84
N GLY A 113 20.09 -29.63 -11.92
CA GLY A 113 21.38 -30.17 -12.36
C GLY A 113 21.83 -31.35 -11.48
N THR A 114 21.73 -31.20 -10.16
CA THR A 114 22.04 -32.28 -9.20
C THR A 114 21.12 -33.49 -9.39
N TYR A 115 19.82 -33.24 -9.59
CA TYR A 115 18.82 -34.27 -9.83
C TYR A 115 19.11 -35.03 -11.13
N SER A 116 19.41 -34.32 -12.22
CA SER A 116 19.76 -34.91 -13.51
C SER A 116 21.01 -35.78 -13.41
N HIS A 117 22.04 -35.31 -12.70
CA HIS A 117 23.26 -36.09 -12.48
C HIS A 117 22.96 -37.37 -11.68
N GLN A 118 22.16 -37.28 -10.61
CA GLN A 118 21.73 -38.46 -9.86
C GLN A 118 20.91 -39.43 -10.70
N LEU A 119 20.02 -38.93 -11.55
CA LEU A 119 19.23 -39.76 -12.44
C LEU A 119 20.12 -40.54 -13.41
N SER A 120 21.18 -39.91 -13.94
CA SER A 120 22.12 -40.56 -14.86
C SER A 120 22.92 -41.71 -14.20
N HIS A 121 23.23 -41.59 -12.91
CA HIS A 121 24.04 -42.60 -12.19
C HIS A 121 23.20 -43.64 -11.46
N GLN A 122 21.96 -43.31 -11.06
CA GLN A 122 21.10 -44.14 -10.23
C GLN A 122 19.69 -44.27 -10.84
N THR A 123 19.62 -44.62 -12.12
CA THR A 123 18.38 -44.83 -12.87
C THR A 123 17.45 -45.83 -12.16
N THR A 124 17.99 -46.92 -11.60
CA THR A 124 17.24 -47.94 -10.86
C THR A 124 16.53 -47.37 -9.63
N ASN A 125 17.17 -46.43 -8.92
CA ASN A 125 16.56 -45.82 -7.74
C ASN A 125 15.47 -44.82 -8.12
N ALA A 126 15.64 -44.11 -9.24
CA ALA A 126 14.60 -43.23 -9.76
C ALA A 126 13.34 -44.01 -10.18
N LEU A 127 13.53 -45.16 -10.83
CA LEU A 127 12.45 -46.10 -11.14
C LEU A 127 11.77 -46.60 -9.85
N ALA A 128 12.55 -46.92 -8.82
CA ALA A 128 12.01 -47.33 -7.53
C ALA A 128 11.12 -46.26 -6.89
N VAL A 129 11.51 -44.98 -6.97
CA VAL A 129 10.66 -43.88 -6.48
C VAL A 129 9.38 -43.76 -7.31
N ALA A 130 9.44 -43.93 -8.63
CA ALA A 130 8.28 -43.84 -9.51
C ALA A 130 7.27 -44.98 -9.29
N LEU A 131 7.76 -46.21 -9.02
CA LEU A 131 6.94 -47.39 -8.75
C LEU A 131 6.36 -47.42 -7.33
N SER A 132 6.98 -46.73 -6.37
CA SER A 132 6.47 -46.65 -5.00
C SER A 132 5.18 -45.85 -4.93
N SER A 133 4.11 -46.47 -4.43
CA SER A 133 2.79 -45.84 -4.28
C SER A 133 2.82 -44.59 -3.40
N ASN A 134 3.67 -44.61 -2.37
CA ASN A 134 3.81 -43.50 -1.43
C ASN A 134 4.76 -42.42 -1.96
N ARG A 135 5.91 -42.80 -2.53
CA ARG A 135 6.94 -41.84 -2.96
C ARG A 135 6.68 -41.21 -4.33
N ASN A 136 5.86 -41.84 -5.18
CA ASN A 136 5.45 -41.26 -6.46
C ASN A 136 4.65 -39.96 -6.28
N LYS A 137 4.01 -39.76 -5.12
CA LYS A 137 3.36 -38.48 -4.78
C LYS A 137 4.33 -37.29 -4.87
N LEU A 138 5.62 -37.48 -4.60
CA LEU A 138 6.63 -36.44 -4.71
C LEU A 138 6.79 -35.91 -6.15
N TYR A 139 6.71 -36.80 -7.15
CA TYR A 139 6.71 -36.40 -8.56
C TYR A 139 5.46 -35.58 -8.90
N ARG A 140 4.28 -36.07 -8.49
CA ARG A 140 3.01 -35.39 -8.74
C ARG A 140 2.98 -34.01 -8.10
N GLU A 141 3.37 -33.91 -6.83
CA GLU A 141 3.43 -32.65 -6.09
C GLU A 141 4.40 -31.65 -6.72
N LEU A 142 5.52 -32.12 -7.27
CA LEU A 142 6.49 -31.27 -7.96
C LEU A 142 5.91 -30.74 -9.27
N VAL A 143 5.29 -31.61 -10.08
CA VAL A 143 4.65 -31.23 -11.35
C VAL A 143 3.53 -30.22 -11.10
N MET A 144 2.62 -30.50 -10.16
CA MET A 144 1.52 -29.59 -9.83
C MET A 144 2.04 -28.21 -9.39
N SER A 145 3.04 -28.16 -8.51
CA SER A 145 3.64 -26.89 -8.09
C SER A 145 4.35 -26.15 -9.23
N SER A 146 4.97 -26.87 -10.18
CA SER A 146 5.57 -26.22 -11.35
C SER A 146 4.51 -25.59 -12.26
N VAL A 147 3.37 -26.26 -12.47
CA VAL A 147 2.26 -25.75 -13.27
C VAL A 147 1.62 -24.53 -12.61
N GLU A 148 1.44 -24.54 -11.29
CA GLU A 148 0.96 -23.38 -10.54
C GLU A 148 1.85 -22.14 -10.73
N ILE A 149 3.18 -22.30 -10.65
CA ILE A 149 4.13 -21.20 -10.86
C ILE A 149 4.06 -20.69 -12.30
N VAL A 150 4.05 -21.58 -13.29
CA VAL A 150 3.94 -21.18 -14.70
C VAL A 150 2.62 -20.47 -14.98
N ASN A 151 1.53 -20.89 -14.33
CA ASN A 151 0.23 -20.24 -14.47
C ASN A 151 0.22 -18.82 -13.88
N ASP A 152 0.81 -18.62 -12.70
CA ASP A 152 0.96 -17.28 -12.12
C ASP A 152 1.81 -16.37 -13.02
N VAL A 153 2.93 -16.88 -13.55
CA VAL A 153 3.79 -16.12 -14.48
C VAL A 153 3.02 -15.76 -15.75
N ARG A 154 2.27 -16.71 -16.32
CA ARG A 154 1.39 -16.45 -17.48
C ARG A 154 0.36 -15.37 -17.14
N GLN A 155 -0.24 -15.41 -15.95
CA GLN A 155 -1.22 -14.42 -15.51
C GLN A 155 -0.62 -13.01 -15.44
N VAL A 156 0.64 -12.88 -15.02
CA VAL A 156 1.31 -11.57 -14.92
C VAL A 156 1.83 -11.07 -16.27
N CYS A 157 2.34 -11.96 -17.13
CA CYS A 157 3.08 -11.60 -18.34
C CYS A 157 2.28 -11.68 -19.65
N LEU A 158 1.31 -12.59 -19.75
CA LEU A 158 0.68 -12.98 -21.02
C LEU A 158 -0.85 -12.82 -21.01
N SER A 159 -1.47 -12.69 -19.85
CA SER A 159 -2.91 -12.44 -19.77
C SER A 159 -3.20 -10.97 -20.09
N ASN A 160 -4.00 -10.72 -21.13
CA ASN A 160 -4.55 -9.39 -21.47
C ASN A 160 -5.59 -8.88 -20.46
N ASN A 161 -5.54 -9.38 -19.22
CA ASN A 161 -6.50 -9.01 -18.20
C ASN A 161 -6.14 -7.63 -17.64
N LYS A 162 -7.10 -6.70 -17.61
CA LYS A 162 -6.90 -5.38 -17.00
C LYS A 162 -6.69 -5.59 -15.50
N MET A 163 -5.47 -5.33 -15.04
CA MET A 163 -5.06 -5.49 -13.64
C MET A 163 -4.38 -4.21 -13.16
N THR A 164 -4.70 -3.78 -11.94
CA THR A 164 -4.04 -2.61 -11.31
C THR A 164 -2.60 -2.95 -10.93
N GLU A 165 -1.71 -1.95 -10.83
CA GLU A 165 -0.32 -2.20 -10.41
C GLU A 165 -0.24 -2.93 -9.06
N LYS A 166 -1.13 -2.61 -8.12
CA LYS A 166 -1.22 -3.29 -6.82
C LYS A 166 -1.54 -4.78 -6.97
N GLN A 167 -2.52 -5.13 -7.79
CA GLN A 167 -2.89 -6.52 -8.04
C GLN A 167 -1.76 -7.28 -8.77
N ARG A 168 -1.09 -6.63 -9.74
CA ARG A 168 0.09 -7.22 -10.41
C ARG A 168 1.19 -7.53 -9.41
N LEU A 169 1.44 -6.59 -8.50
CA LEU A 169 2.44 -6.69 -7.46
C LEU A 169 2.11 -7.82 -6.47
N GLU A 170 0.86 -7.95 -6.04
CA GLU A 170 0.42 -9.06 -5.18
C GLU A 170 0.68 -10.44 -5.80
N ILE A 171 0.39 -10.62 -7.09
CA ILE A 171 0.68 -11.89 -7.78
C ILE A 171 2.18 -12.14 -7.86
N VAL A 172 2.97 -11.11 -8.22
CA VAL A 172 4.44 -11.21 -8.27
C VAL A 172 5.00 -11.59 -6.89
N PHE A 173 4.50 -10.99 -5.81
CA PHE A 173 4.87 -11.37 -4.45
C PHE A 173 4.48 -12.82 -4.11
N GLY A 174 3.40 -13.34 -4.69
CA GLY A 174 2.97 -14.73 -4.55
C GLY A 174 3.86 -15.77 -5.24
N ILE A 175 4.58 -15.41 -6.30
CA ILE A 175 5.40 -16.38 -7.07
C ILE A 175 6.64 -16.83 -6.29
N ARG A 176 7.33 -15.89 -5.61
CA ARG A 176 8.58 -16.19 -4.87
C ARG A 176 8.43 -17.28 -3.79
N PRO A 177 7.43 -17.24 -2.89
CA PRO A 177 7.25 -18.32 -1.92
C PRO A 177 6.91 -19.66 -2.59
N LYS A 178 6.18 -19.68 -3.71
CA LYS A 178 5.93 -20.90 -4.48
C LYS A 178 7.24 -21.48 -5.05
N LEU A 179 8.12 -20.65 -5.61
CA LEU A 179 9.46 -21.07 -6.05
C LEU A 179 10.28 -21.68 -4.91
N LYS A 180 10.27 -21.05 -3.73
CA LYS A 180 10.95 -21.58 -2.54
C LYS A 180 10.38 -22.93 -2.10
N GLN A 181 9.07 -23.12 -2.16
CA GLN A 181 8.44 -24.41 -1.88
C GLN A 181 8.81 -25.46 -2.94
N MET A 182 8.83 -25.10 -4.22
CA MET A 182 9.26 -25.99 -5.30
C MET A 182 10.72 -26.45 -5.10
N ASN A 183 11.61 -25.54 -4.71
CA ASN A 183 12.98 -25.86 -4.29
C ASN A 183 13.02 -26.89 -3.15
N GLN A 184 12.18 -26.76 -2.14
CA GLN A 184 12.13 -27.73 -1.05
C GLN A 184 11.60 -29.10 -1.50
N LYS A 185 10.56 -29.12 -2.35
CA LYS A 185 9.99 -30.35 -2.92
C LYS A 185 11.01 -31.07 -3.81
N LEU A 186 11.73 -30.35 -4.65
CA LEU A 186 12.77 -30.91 -5.50
C LEU A 186 13.90 -31.53 -4.67
N LYS A 187 14.36 -30.87 -3.60
CA LYS A 187 15.32 -31.46 -2.65
C LYS A 187 14.82 -32.74 -2.00
N ARG A 188 13.54 -32.80 -1.63
CA ARG A 188 12.94 -34.02 -1.08
C ARG A 188 12.95 -35.15 -2.11
N LEU A 189 12.61 -34.84 -3.36
CA LEU A 189 12.66 -35.80 -4.47
C LEU A 189 14.08 -36.32 -4.73
N ILE A 190 15.07 -35.43 -4.81
CA ILE A 190 16.50 -35.77 -4.95
C ILE A 190 16.92 -36.76 -3.86
N ARG A 191 16.57 -36.48 -2.59
CA ARG A 191 16.87 -37.39 -1.47
C ARG A 191 16.14 -38.72 -1.59
N ALA A 192 14.87 -38.70 -2.01
CA ALA A 192 14.10 -39.91 -2.22
C ALA A 192 14.74 -40.80 -3.29
N VAL A 193 15.17 -40.21 -4.41
CA VAL A 193 15.88 -40.92 -5.48
C VAL A 193 17.24 -41.43 -4.99
N LYS A 194 17.99 -40.66 -4.21
CA LYS A 194 19.28 -41.12 -3.68
C LYS A 194 19.17 -42.36 -2.76
N TYR A 195 18.10 -42.47 -1.97
CA TYR A 195 18.01 -43.44 -0.88
C TYR A 195 16.93 -44.52 -1.04
N THR A 196 16.14 -44.48 -2.11
CA THR A 196 15.10 -45.50 -2.36
C THR A 196 15.66 -46.53 -3.31
N ARG A 197 15.84 -47.75 -2.81
CA ARG A 197 16.25 -48.91 -3.62
C ARG A 197 15.02 -49.66 -4.10
N LEU A 198 15.14 -50.43 -5.18
CA LEU A 198 14.04 -51.26 -5.69
C LEU A 198 13.55 -52.29 -4.65
N SER A 199 14.44 -52.78 -3.78
CA SER A 199 14.08 -53.65 -2.66
C SER A 199 13.16 -52.99 -1.63
N ASP A 200 13.22 -51.66 -1.46
CA ASP A 200 12.27 -50.92 -0.63
C ASP A 200 10.86 -50.93 -1.22
N VAL A 201 10.74 -50.92 -2.55
CA VAL A 201 9.45 -50.97 -3.26
C VAL A 201 8.83 -52.36 -3.15
N TRP A 202 9.63 -53.40 -3.36
CA TRP A 202 9.17 -54.78 -3.18
C TRP A 202 8.61 -55.01 -1.77
N ALA A 203 9.33 -54.51 -0.75
CA ALA A 203 8.87 -54.57 0.62
C ALA A 203 7.58 -53.76 0.83
N GLU A 204 7.46 -52.56 0.24
CA GLU A 204 6.23 -51.77 0.29
C GLU A 204 5.02 -52.52 -0.27
N ILE A 205 5.19 -53.26 -1.37
CA ILE A 205 4.13 -54.07 -1.99
C ILE A 205 3.74 -55.25 -1.09
N ASP A 206 4.73 -56.02 -0.60
CA ASP A 206 4.49 -57.17 0.28
C ASP A 206 3.84 -56.76 1.62
N TYR A 207 4.27 -55.64 2.21
CA TYR A 207 3.65 -55.11 3.43
C TYR A 207 2.29 -54.47 3.16
N GLY A 208 2.06 -53.87 1.99
CA GLY A 208 0.79 -53.27 1.59
C GLY A 208 -0.33 -54.32 1.42
N ALA A 209 0.04 -55.57 1.14
CA ALA A 209 -0.88 -56.70 1.14
C ALA A 209 -1.33 -57.14 2.56
N ARG A 210 -0.69 -56.63 3.63
CA ARG A 210 -1.01 -56.99 5.02
C ARG A 210 -1.78 -55.83 5.68
N SER A 211 -3.01 -56.10 6.13
CA SER A 211 -4.02 -55.04 6.39
C SER A 211 -3.87 -54.26 7.70
N GLU A 212 -3.01 -54.67 8.64
CA GLU A 212 -2.91 -53.98 9.94
C GLU A 212 -1.61 -53.18 10.11
N VAL A 213 -1.77 -51.86 10.19
CA VAL A 213 -0.71 -50.92 10.53
C VAL A 213 -0.73 -50.70 12.04
N ASP A 214 0.12 -51.43 12.75
CA ASP A 214 0.30 -51.28 14.19
C ASP A 214 1.70 -50.73 14.54
N LYS A 215 1.84 -50.05 15.69
CA LYS A 215 3.11 -49.48 16.16
C LYS A 215 4.28 -50.50 16.18
N PRO A 216 4.12 -51.72 16.73
CA PRO A 216 5.18 -52.74 16.67
C PRO A 216 5.55 -53.12 15.22
N THR A 217 4.56 -53.21 14.33
CA THR A 217 4.76 -53.51 12.91
C THR A 217 5.58 -52.42 12.22
N ILE A 218 5.38 -51.14 12.56
CA ILE A 218 6.20 -50.02 12.04
C ILE A 218 7.66 -50.14 12.50
N VAL A 219 7.89 -50.42 13.79
CA VAL A 219 9.25 -50.59 14.34
C VAL A 219 9.97 -51.75 13.66
N GLN A 220 9.28 -52.88 13.47
CA GLN A 220 9.82 -54.05 12.79
C GLN A 220 10.16 -53.75 11.32
N ARG A 221 9.28 -53.05 10.59
CA ARG A 221 9.55 -52.59 9.21
C ARG A 221 10.78 -51.69 9.13
N CYS A 222 10.96 -50.77 10.07
CA CYS A 222 12.15 -49.92 10.15
C CYS A 222 13.43 -50.73 10.39
N LYS A 223 13.38 -51.72 11.29
CA LYS A 223 14.51 -52.63 11.57
C LYS A 223 14.89 -53.47 10.34
N GLU A 224 13.91 -54.01 9.63
CA GLU A 224 14.12 -54.79 8.40
C GLU A 224 14.68 -53.93 7.28
N ARG A 225 14.20 -52.69 7.14
CA ARG A 225 14.78 -51.72 6.18
C ARG A 225 16.23 -51.40 6.50
N TRP A 226 16.56 -51.15 7.76
CA TRP A 226 17.94 -50.90 8.18
C TRP A 226 18.84 -52.11 7.85
N ARG A 227 18.38 -53.33 8.16
CA ARG A 227 19.11 -54.57 7.83
C ARG A 227 19.31 -54.74 6.32
N ARG A 228 18.33 -54.36 5.49
CA ARG A 228 18.47 -54.39 4.01
C ARG A 228 19.47 -53.36 3.49
N ASN A 229 19.58 -52.21 4.13
CA ASN A 229 20.56 -51.18 3.77
C ASN A 229 21.98 -51.48 4.29
N ALA A 230 22.10 -52.31 5.33
CA ALA A 230 23.38 -52.71 5.92
C ALA A 230 24.06 -53.88 5.17
N ARG A 231 23.34 -54.59 4.30
CA ARG A 231 23.96 -55.58 3.41
C ARG A 231 24.69 -54.84 2.28
N PRO A 232 25.98 -55.15 2.03
CA PRO A 232 26.79 -54.48 1.02
C PRO A 232 26.18 -54.62 -0.38
#